data_AF-A0A7S2DKV1-F1
#
_entry.id   AF-A0A7S2DKV1-F1
#
_cell.length_a   1.000
_cell.length_b   1.000
_cell.length_c   1.000
_cell.angle_alpha   90.00
_cell.angle_beta   90.00
_cell.angle_gamma   90.00
#
_symmetry.space_group_name_H-M   'P 1'
#
loop_
_entity.id
_entity.type
_entity.pdbx_description
1 polymer ?
#
loop_
_entity_poly.entity_id
_entity_poly.type
_entity_poly.pdbx_seq_one_letter_code
_entity_poly.pdbx_strand_id
1 'polypeptide(L)'
;MMFNVTRMEAMGWETHWRSELREFVREQPREWVPKLNDQDIFNAVLSRNPSWATHIPCEWNLQYHAFMNSHRLCSEQLNCDASLEKGIFVCPRKPSLVHFMGQSYKATDRSYYTTFWESMASFPLSLLRESLLSLERRQGGSSRAGVEV
;
A
#
# COMPACT_ATOMS: atom_id res chain seq x y z
N MET A 1 -2.59 1.30 -6.62
CA MET A 1 -1.28 1.71 -7.15
C MET A 1 -1.43 3.02 -7.88
N MET A 2 -0.41 3.88 -7.87
CA MET A 2 -0.38 5.11 -8.67
C MET A 2 0.83 5.04 -9.59
N PHE A 3 0.62 5.31 -10.89
CA PHE A 3 1.67 5.20 -11.90
C PHE A 3 2.03 6.58 -12.44
N ASN A 4 3.31 6.97 -12.32
CA ASN A 4 3.85 8.12 -13.05
C ASN A 4 4.32 7.62 -14.42
N VAL A 5 3.39 7.57 -15.37
CA VAL A 5 3.63 6.95 -16.69
C VAL A 5 4.74 7.68 -17.44
N THR A 6 4.81 9.01 -17.38
CA THR A 6 5.89 9.80 -18.00
C THR A 6 7.27 9.42 -17.47
N ARG A 7 7.41 9.25 -16.15
CA ARG A 7 8.66 8.79 -15.55
C ARG A 7 8.99 7.35 -15.92
N MET A 8 7.97 6.48 -15.98
CA MET A 8 8.11 5.08 -16.39
C MET A 8 8.59 4.97 -17.84
N GLU A 9 8.05 5.76 -18.75
CA GLU A 9 8.51 5.81 -20.15
C GLU A 9 9.95 6.34 -20.24
N ALA A 10 10.26 7.45 -19.57
CA ALA A 10 11.60 8.05 -19.59
C ALA A 10 12.70 7.13 -19.03
N MET A 11 12.36 6.26 -18.07
CA MET A 11 13.29 5.26 -17.53
C MET A 11 13.35 3.96 -18.34
N GLY A 12 12.62 3.85 -19.46
CA GLY A 12 12.59 2.60 -20.24
C GLY A 12 11.92 1.44 -19.51
N TRP A 13 10.90 1.74 -18.68
CA TRP A 13 10.23 0.77 -17.79
C TRP A 13 9.90 -0.54 -18.49
N GLU A 14 9.30 -0.48 -19.69
CA GLU A 14 8.83 -1.68 -20.41
C GLU A 14 9.92 -2.74 -20.64
N THR A 15 11.15 -2.30 -20.87
CA THR A 15 12.28 -3.22 -21.07
C THR A 15 12.85 -3.66 -19.73
N HIS A 16 12.97 -2.74 -18.78
CA HIS A 16 13.59 -2.98 -17.48
C HIS A 16 12.80 -3.93 -16.59
N TRP A 17 11.48 -3.75 -16.42
CA TRP A 17 10.70 -4.63 -15.56
C TRP A 17 10.72 -6.09 -16.04
N ARG A 18 10.74 -6.31 -17.37
CA ARG A 18 10.85 -7.66 -17.95
C ARG A 18 12.21 -8.28 -17.67
N SER A 19 13.28 -7.47 -17.70
CA SER A 19 14.62 -7.94 -17.37
C SER A 19 14.70 -8.35 -15.90
N GLU A 20 14.24 -7.49 -15.00
CA GLU A 20 14.25 -7.77 -13.56
C GLU A 20 13.38 -8.97 -13.19
N LEU A 21 12.21 -9.12 -13.81
CA LEU A 21 11.37 -10.29 -13.60
C LEU A 21 12.07 -11.57 -14.04
N ARG A 22 12.77 -11.57 -15.19
CA ARG A 22 13.53 -12.74 -15.66
C ARG A 22 14.64 -13.12 -14.68
N GLU A 23 15.39 -12.14 -14.18
CA GLU A 23 16.44 -12.43 -13.19
C GLU A 23 15.85 -12.93 -11.87
N PHE A 24 14.78 -12.29 -11.37
CA PHE A 24 14.07 -12.76 -10.18
C PHE A 24 13.65 -14.22 -10.30
N VAL A 25 13.03 -14.60 -11.43
CA VAL A 25 12.55 -15.96 -11.68
C VAL A 25 13.70 -16.95 -11.76
N ARG A 26 14.84 -16.60 -12.36
CA ARG A 26 16.04 -17.46 -12.41
C ARG A 26 16.62 -17.75 -11.03
N GLU A 27 16.53 -16.79 -10.12
CA GLU A 27 17.04 -16.92 -8.74
C GLU A 27 16.10 -17.75 -7.86
N GLN A 28 14.87 -18.04 -8.29
CA GLN A 28 13.95 -18.83 -7.48
C GLN A 28 14.34 -20.31 -7.48
N PRO A 29 14.35 -20.97 -6.30
CA PRO A 29 14.77 -22.37 -6.16
C PRO A 29 13.78 -23.38 -6.75
N ARG A 30 12.61 -22.92 -7.21
CA ARG A 30 11.52 -23.73 -7.79
C ARG A 30 10.88 -22.94 -8.93
N GLU A 31 10.09 -23.63 -9.74
CA GLU A 31 9.23 -23.00 -10.74
C GLU A 31 8.30 -21.99 -10.05
N TRP A 32 8.66 -20.72 -10.15
CA TRP A 32 7.86 -19.62 -9.61
C TRP A 32 6.69 -19.37 -10.56
N VAL A 33 5.48 -19.41 -10.01
CA VAL A 33 4.25 -19.14 -10.74
C VAL A 33 3.49 -18.06 -9.98
N PRO A 34 3.16 -16.92 -10.62
CA PRO A 34 2.39 -15.86 -9.97
C PRO A 34 1.00 -16.36 -9.59
N LYS A 35 0.59 -16.11 -8.35
CA LYS A 35 -0.73 -16.48 -7.79
C LYS A 35 -1.67 -15.29 -7.71
N LEU A 36 -1.11 -14.09 -7.54
CA LEU A 36 -1.81 -12.82 -7.43
C LEU A 36 -1.52 -11.91 -8.63
N ASN A 37 -1.18 -12.52 -9.77
CA ASN A 37 -0.96 -11.86 -11.07
C ASN A 37 -0.01 -10.66 -10.97
N ASP A 38 -0.52 -9.47 -11.24
CA ASP A 38 0.21 -8.21 -11.26
C ASP A 38 0.86 -7.89 -9.92
N GLN A 39 0.21 -8.20 -8.79
CA GLN A 39 0.78 -7.97 -7.47
C GLN A 39 2.10 -8.73 -7.28
N ASP A 40 2.14 -10.00 -7.70
CA ASP A 40 3.34 -10.83 -7.57
C ASP A 40 4.45 -10.37 -8.55
N ILE A 41 4.07 -9.94 -9.75
CA ILE A 41 5.01 -9.39 -10.74
C ILE A 41 5.65 -8.09 -10.21
N PHE A 42 4.83 -7.15 -9.71
CA PHE A 42 5.36 -5.90 -9.14
C PHE A 42 6.22 -6.17 -7.91
N ASN A 43 5.82 -7.07 -7.02
CA ASN A 43 6.63 -7.45 -5.86
C ASN A 43 7.97 -8.04 -6.27
N ALA A 44 8.01 -8.93 -7.26
CA ALA A 44 9.23 -9.51 -7.78
C ALA A 44 10.17 -8.43 -8.35
N VAL A 45 9.67 -7.58 -9.25
CA VAL A 45 10.47 -6.52 -9.89
C VAL A 45 10.98 -5.50 -8.85
N LEU A 46 10.12 -5.05 -7.95
CA LEU A 46 10.44 -4.02 -6.96
C LEU A 46 11.31 -4.55 -5.81
N SER A 47 11.30 -5.85 -5.53
CA SER A 47 12.23 -6.45 -4.56
C SER A 47 13.69 -6.30 -5.00
N ARG A 48 13.94 -6.28 -6.32
CA ARG A 48 15.26 -6.10 -6.92
C ARG A 48 15.62 -4.63 -7.09
N ASN A 49 14.63 -3.79 -7.39
CA ASN A 49 14.80 -2.36 -7.59
C ASN A 49 13.83 -1.54 -6.71
N PRO A 50 14.05 -1.49 -5.39
CA PRO A 50 13.13 -0.82 -4.48
C PRO A 50 13.02 0.69 -4.72
N SER A 51 14.06 1.32 -5.29
CA SER A 51 14.06 2.76 -5.62
C SER A 51 13.09 3.16 -6.74
N TRP A 52 12.52 2.19 -7.46
CA TRP A 52 11.49 2.43 -8.48
C TRP A 52 10.10 2.64 -7.88
N ALA A 53 9.91 2.31 -6.61
CA ALA A 53 8.66 2.53 -5.89
C ALA A 53 8.81 3.61 -4.82
N THR A 54 7.72 4.32 -4.57
CA THR A 54 7.55 5.10 -3.33
C THR A 54 6.50 4.41 -2.49
N HIS A 55 6.82 4.15 -1.23
CA HIS A 55 5.83 3.67 -0.27
C HIS A 55 4.82 4.77 0.03
N ILE A 56 3.54 4.47 -0.18
CA ILE A 56 2.45 5.31 0.29
C ILE A 56 2.11 4.96 1.74
N PRO A 57 1.67 5.93 2.55
CA PRO A 57 1.20 5.67 3.90
C PRO A 57 0.05 4.64 3.95
N CYS A 58 -0.02 3.85 5.02
CA CYS A 58 -0.96 2.73 5.15
C CYS A 58 -2.43 3.15 5.08
N GLU A 59 -2.75 4.39 5.48
CA GLU A 59 -4.10 4.94 5.44
C GLU A 59 -4.71 4.94 4.03
N TRP A 60 -3.89 4.85 2.98
CA TRP A 60 -4.32 4.88 1.58
C TRP A 60 -4.71 3.53 0.98
N ASN A 61 -4.49 2.42 1.68
CA ASN A 61 -4.90 1.10 1.22
C ASN A 61 -5.04 0.13 2.40
N LEU A 62 -5.95 0.44 3.33
CA LEU A 62 -6.19 -0.44 4.47
C LEU A 62 -7.06 -1.61 4.03
N GLN A 63 -6.46 -2.79 3.89
CA GLN A 63 -7.19 -4.01 3.52
C GLN A 63 -8.16 -4.38 4.63
N TYR A 64 -9.42 -4.69 4.26
CA TYR A 64 -10.49 -4.92 5.23
C TYR A 64 -10.16 -6.03 6.26
N HIS A 65 -9.51 -7.11 5.86
CA HIS A 65 -9.09 -8.15 6.80
C HIS A 65 -8.05 -7.64 7.82
N ALA A 66 -7.12 -6.80 7.38
CA ALA A 66 -6.15 -6.16 8.27
C ALA A 66 -6.82 -5.11 9.18
N PHE A 67 -7.83 -4.39 8.68
CA PHE A 67 -8.66 -3.48 9.48
C PHE A 67 -9.45 -4.22 10.57
N MET A 68 -10.10 -5.34 10.22
CA MET A 68 -10.84 -6.17 11.18
C MET A 68 -9.94 -6.76 12.26
N ASN A 69 -8.75 -7.23 11.86
CA ASN A 69 -7.74 -7.69 12.82
C ASN A 69 -7.26 -6.53 13.68
N SER A 70 -6.95 -5.37 13.11
CA SER A 70 -6.51 -4.19 13.88
C SER A 70 -7.57 -3.74 14.89
N HIS A 71 -8.84 -3.65 14.50
CA HIS A 71 -9.92 -3.28 15.42
C HIS A 71 -10.09 -4.32 16.53
N ARG A 72 -10.22 -5.61 16.20
CA ARG A 72 -10.35 -6.68 17.20
C ARG A 72 -9.16 -6.75 18.15
N LEU A 73 -7.96 -6.46 17.65
CA LEU A 73 -6.71 -6.59 18.39
C LEU A 73 -6.27 -5.31 19.11
N CYS A 74 -6.87 -4.15 18.83
CA CYS A 74 -6.51 -2.88 19.49
C CYS A 74 -7.67 -2.24 20.27
N SER A 75 -8.91 -2.72 20.15
CA SER A 75 -10.05 -2.03 20.79
C SER A 75 -10.35 -2.48 22.22
N GLU A 76 -10.19 -3.76 22.59
CA GLU A 76 -10.75 -4.21 23.89
C GLU A 76 -9.96 -5.24 24.71
N GLN A 77 -8.92 -5.94 24.20
CA GLN A 77 -8.22 -6.96 25.00
C GLN A 77 -6.77 -7.29 24.58
N LEU A 78 -6.32 -6.83 23.42
CA LEU A 78 -4.94 -6.99 22.97
C LEU A 78 -4.35 -5.58 22.82
N ASN A 79 -3.10 -5.42 23.25
CA ASN A 79 -2.36 -4.18 23.07
C ASN A 79 -1.89 -4.13 21.60
N CYS A 80 -2.00 -2.97 20.94
CA CYS A 80 -1.41 -2.77 19.62
C CYS A 80 0.08 -3.15 19.60
N ASP A 81 0.80 -2.93 20.70
CA ASP A 81 2.20 -3.35 20.83
C ASP A 81 2.37 -4.86 20.69
N ALA A 82 1.48 -5.66 21.30
CA ALA A 82 1.51 -7.12 21.20
C ALA A 82 1.16 -7.62 19.78
N SER A 83 0.40 -6.84 19.02
CA SER A 83 0.12 -7.14 17.61
C SER A 83 1.35 -6.86 16.74
N LEU A 84 2.05 -5.76 17.00
CA LEU A 84 3.31 -5.43 16.34
C LEU A 84 4.40 -6.48 16.64
N GLU A 85 4.51 -6.94 17.89
CA GLU A 85 5.44 -8.02 18.29
C GLU A 85 5.17 -9.32 17.53
N LYS A 86 3.91 -9.60 17.18
CA LYS A 86 3.50 -10.78 16.42
C LYS A 86 3.58 -10.57 14.90
N GLY A 87 4.15 -9.46 14.44
CA GLY A 87 4.26 -9.14 13.02
C GLY A 87 2.91 -8.89 12.34
N ILE A 88 1.88 -8.57 13.12
CA ILE A 88 0.56 -8.23 12.59
C ILE A 88 0.61 -6.80 12.08
N PHE A 89 0.14 -6.60 10.85
CA PHE A 89 0.04 -5.27 10.28
C PHE A 89 -0.94 -4.40 11.08
N VAL A 90 -0.44 -3.28 11.62
CA VAL A 90 -1.23 -2.25 12.30
C VAL A 90 -1.02 -0.93 11.58
N CYS A 91 -2.11 -0.27 11.19
CA CYS A 91 -2.07 1.10 10.68
C CYS A 91 -2.51 2.05 11.79
N PRO A 92 -1.61 2.87 12.37
CA PRO A 92 -1.93 3.72 13.53
C PRO A 92 -2.79 4.94 13.16
N ARG A 93 -3.03 5.17 11.86
CA ARG A 93 -3.78 6.30 11.33
C ARG A 93 -5.18 5.88 10.91
N LYS A 94 -6.12 6.82 11.01
CA LYS A 94 -7.47 6.63 10.47
C LYS A 94 -7.37 6.35 8.96
N PRO A 95 -8.09 5.34 8.44
CA PRO A 95 -8.05 5.01 7.04
C PRO A 95 -8.59 6.17 6.20
N SER A 96 -7.87 6.49 5.13
CA SER A 96 -8.35 7.34 4.03
C SER A 96 -9.04 6.51 2.95
N LEU A 97 -8.62 5.25 2.77
CA LEU A 97 -9.24 4.28 1.88
C LEU A 97 -9.24 2.89 2.52
N VAL A 98 -10.42 2.28 2.58
CA VAL A 98 -10.61 0.89 3.02
C VAL A 98 -10.87 0.01 1.81
N HIS A 99 -10.08 -1.04 1.64
CA HIS A 99 -10.16 -1.94 0.51
C HIS A 99 -10.80 -3.28 0.89
N PHE A 100 -12.02 -3.51 0.41
CA PHE A 100 -12.77 -4.76 0.58
C PHE A 100 -12.31 -5.85 -0.39
N MET A 101 -11.12 -6.37 -0.14
CA MET A 101 -10.55 -7.51 -0.86
C MET A 101 -11.50 -8.71 -0.83
N GLY A 102 -11.51 -9.52 -1.90
CA GLY A 102 -12.17 -10.83 -1.90
C GLY A 102 -13.69 -10.81 -1.70
N GLN A 103 -14.38 -9.73 -2.10
CA GLN A 103 -15.82 -9.55 -1.89
C GLN A 103 -16.23 -9.55 -0.42
N SER A 104 -15.32 -9.15 0.48
CA SER A 104 -15.58 -9.02 1.91
C SER A 104 -16.64 -7.99 2.26
N TYR A 105 -17.26 -7.31 1.28
CA TYR A 105 -18.46 -6.47 1.42
C TYR A 105 -19.79 -7.25 1.33
N LYS A 106 -19.76 -8.53 0.92
CA LYS A 106 -20.94 -9.40 0.82
C LYS A 106 -21.23 -10.18 2.10
N ALA A 107 -20.44 -9.99 3.16
CA ALA A 107 -20.72 -10.65 4.43
C ALA A 107 -22.10 -10.18 4.92
N THR A 108 -22.92 -11.10 5.42
CA THR A 108 -24.32 -10.83 5.76
C THR A 108 -24.50 -10.04 7.06
N ASP A 109 -23.40 -9.69 7.73
CA ASP A 109 -23.44 -8.98 9.00
C ASP A 109 -23.60 -7.46 8.81
N ARG A 110 -24.86 -7.02 8.82
CA ARG A 110 -25.25 -5.63 8.59
C ARG A 110 -24.78 -4.66 9.67
N SER A 111 -24.47 -5.12 10.87
CA SER A 111 -24.04 -4.25 11.98
C SER A 111 -22.68 -3.60 11.75
N TYR A 112 -21.90 -4.11 10.78
CA TYR A 112 -20.54 -3.67 10.47
C TYR A 112 -20.44 -2.76 9.23
N TYR A 113 -21.41 -2.81 8.31
CA TYR A 113 -21.45 -1.93 7.12
C TYR A 113 -22.14 -0.60 7.37
N THR A 114 -23.01 -0.52 8.38
CA THR A 114 -23.65 0.74 8.77
C THR A 114 -22.59 1.79 9.11
N THR A 115 -21.58 1.42 9.90
CA THR A 115 -20.45 2.31 10.21
C THR A 115 -19.58 2.64 9.00
N PHE A 116 -19.49 1.76 7.99
CA PHE A 116 -18.77 2.08 6.73
C PHE A 116 -19.50 3.16 5.92
N TRP A 117 -20.80 2.99 5.68
CA TRP A 117 -21.57 3.96 4.92
C TRP A 117 -21.72 5.28 5.67
N GLU A 118 -21.82 5.25 6.99
CA GLU A 118 -21.79 6.45 7.85
C GLU A 118 -20.42 7.16 7.82
N SER A 119 -19.32 6.40 7.84
CA SER A 119 -17.96 6.95 7.72
C SER A 119 -17.67 7.53 6.33
N MET A 120 -18.19 6.90 5.28
CA MET A 120 -18.09 7.42 3.91
C MET A 120 -18.97 8.65 3.69
N ALA A 121 -20.17 8.68 4.26
CA ALA A 121 -21.05 9.85 4.19
C ALA A 121 -20.47 11.08 4.91
N SER A 122 -19.63 10.86 5.91
CA SER A 122 -18.96 11.91 6.69
C SER A 122 -17.53 12.21 6.22
N PHE A 123 -17.04 11.54 5.18
CA PHE A 123 -15.66 11.66 4.72
C PHE A 123 -15.44 12.98 3.94
N PRO A 124 -14.62 13.92 4.45
CA PRO A 124 -14.38 15.17 3.75
C PRO A 124 -13.35 14.97 2.65
N LEU A 125 -13.78 15.11 1.40
CA LEU A 125 -12.93 15.00 0.20
C LEU A 125 -11.71 15.96 0.23
N SER A 126 -11.74 17.02 1.04
CA SER A 126 -10.61 17.93 1.26
C SER A 126 -9.39 17.24 1.88
N LEU A 127 -9.58 16.24 2.76
CA LEU A 127 -8.48 15.51 3.40
C LEU A 127 -7.68 14.66 2.39
N LEU A 128 -8.34 14.16 1.34
CA LEU A 128 -7.66 13.47 0.24
C LEU A 128 -6.70 14.41 -0.49
N ARG A 129 -7.17 15.63 -0.78
CA ARG A 129 -6.40 16.64 -1.49
C ARG A 129 -5.17 17.06 -0.70
N GLU A 130 -5.33 17.35 0.59
CA GLU A 130 -4.22 17.78 1.44
C GLU A 130 -3.16 16.69 1.61
N SER A 131 -3.59 15.44 1.77
CA SER A 131 -2.70 14.31 1.94
C SER A 131 -1.91 14.01 0.64
N LEU A 132 -2.54 14.11 -0.53
CA LEU A 132 -1.85 14.00 -1.82
C LEU A 132 -0.82 15.13 -2.03
N LEU A 133 -1.21 16.38 -1.76
CA LEU A 133 -0.30 17.54 -1.86
C LEU A 133 0.86 17.47 -0.85
N SER A 134 0.68 16.79 0.28
CA SER A 134 1.75 16.58 1.26
C SER A 134 2.79 15.54 0.79
N LEU A 135 2.35 14.53 0.04
CA LEU A 135 3.23 13.52 -0.55
C LEU A 135 4.07 14.10 -1.68
N GLU A 136 3.46 14.94 -2.53
CA GLU A 136 4.18 15.67 -3.59
C GLU A 136 5.26 16.59 -3.01
N ARG A 137 4.96 17.32 -1.94
CA ARG A 137 5.94 18.19 -1.25
C ARG A 137 7.10 17.42 -0.63
N ARG A 138 6.86 16.22 -0.10
CA ARG A 138 7.93 15.36 0.44
C ARG A 138 8.84 14.81 -0.65
N GLN A 139 8.30 14.56 -1.85
CA GLN A 139 9.10 14.13 -3.01
C GLN A 139 9.88 15.29 -3.65
N GLY A 140 9.37 16.53 -3.59
CA GLY A 140 10.06 17.73 -4.07
C GLY A 140 11.15 18.29 -3.14
N GLY A 141 11.27 17.77 -1.90
CA GLY A 141 12.21 18.26 -0.90
C GLY A 141 13.61 17.63 -0.94
N SER A 142 13.86 16.61 -1.77
CA SER A 142 15.15 15.90 -1.84
C SER A 142 16.13 16.49 -2.88
N SER A 143 16.02 17.79 -3.17
CA SER A 143 16.87 18.46 -4.16
C SER A 143 17.33 19.83 -3.65
N ARG A 144 18.00 19.88 -2.49
CA ARG A 144 18.88 21.00 -2.07
C ARG A 144 19.58 20.68 -0.74
N ALA A 145 20.65 19.92 -0.84
CA ALA A 145 21.80 19.93 0.08
C ALA A 145 22.94 19.35 -0.76
N GLY A 146 24.04 20.00 -1.10
CA GLY A 146 24.71 21.19 -0.61
C GLY A 146 26.13 20.99 -1.14
N VAL A 147 26.50 21.71 -2.20
CA VAL A 147 27.89 21.79 -2.67
C VAL A 147 28.36 23.16 -2.23
N GLU A 148 29.03 23.21 -1.09
CA GLU A 148 29.92 24.32 -0.76
C GLU A 148 31.26 24.05 -1.45
N VAL A 149 31.74 25.06 -2.18
CA VAL A 149 33.08 25.19 -2.75
C VAL A 149 33.92 25.98 -1.77
#